data_AF-A0AAF3FL72-F1
#
_entry.id   AF-A0AAF3FL72-F1
#
_cell.length_a   1.000
_cell.length_b   1.000
_cell.length_c   1.000
_cell.angle_alpha   90.00
_cell.angle_beta   90.00
_cell.angle_gamma   90.00
#
_symmetry.space_group_name_H-M   'P 1'
#
loop_
_entity.id
_entity.type
_entity.pdbx_description
1 polymer ?
#
loop_
_entity_poly.entity_id
_entity_poly.type
_entity_poly.pdbx_seq_one_letter_code
_entity_poly.pdbx_strand_id
1 'polypeptide(L)'
;MFFLLLLVIEVSCLLDCKRTFVPHRISASGNCVQRVPECDFACYVGNLYPQSLAICMTRHYVYDWFCQNDGAYATPVKYQKISRALKYEEIFCSDEKDCELLKPFYNFETRHMLAPKYGISTCVIYKNFSTVFTSIICYLFDAIAYKKEVPDMMKDTYFNRRCQLHNEVHGFGIKKEFKSERGNRWRNYVILREPEERFVSAFVDKCIFAKKQPEAHYYERVNPCYGCETNITCFIEKQYESLRAIANGTKQSAHTVEDAHFAPQTWHCEMKEFFTDYTFLKYTPSKTSALLDELFAEFEFFGVPRNITDDIRKQIIGRKTFHVTYDSDLPGKYRQEIRNSRYLREMLVKLYYFDYLYFHFPLPNLR
;
A
#
# COMPACT_ATOMS: atom_id res chain seq x y z
N MET A 1 26.72 -26.04 -37.96
CA MET A 1 27.96 -25.62 -37.30
C MET A 1 27.86 -24.12 -37.04
N PHE A 2 27.61 -23.70 -35.80
CA PHE A 2 28.11 -22.47 -35.17
C PHE A 2 27.48 -22.38 -33.77
N PHE A 3 28.28 -22.76 -32.77
CA PHE A 3 28.06 -22.47 -31.36
C PHE A 3 28.20 -20.95 -31.15
N LEU A 4 27.31 -20.33 -30.38
CA LEU A 4 27.60 -19.03 -29.75
C LEU A 4 27.65 -19.24 -28.24
N LEU A 5 28.88 -19.18 -27.70
CA LEU A 5 29.15 -19.03 -26.28
C LEU A 5 28.60 -17.67 -25.80
N LEU A 6 27.79 -17.68 -24.75
CA LEU A 6 27.56 -16.49 -23.91
C LEU A 6 28.64 -16.45 -22.83
N LEU A 7 29.58 -15.53 -22.99
CA LEU A 7 30.53 -15.12 -21.96
C LEU A 7 29.77 -14.36 -20.85
N VAL A 8 29.78 -14.89 -19.64
CA VAL A 8 29.40 -14.15 -18.43
C VAL A 8 30.61 -13.31 -18.03
N ILE A 9 30.47 -11.98 -18.07
CA ILE A 9 31.45 -11.06 -17.52
C ILE A 9 31.05 -10.81 -16.06
N GLU A 10 31.82 -11.33 -15.11
CA GLU A 10 31.76 -10.91 -13.71
C GLU A 10 32.32 -9.49 -13.61
N VAL A 11 31.49 -8.53 -13.20
CA VAL A 11 31.94 -7.19 -12.81
C VAL A 11 32.05 -7.16 -11.29
N SER A 12 33.28 -7.15 -10.78
CA SER A 12 33.57 -6.89 -9.37
C SER A 12 33.76 -5.38 -9.16
N CYS A 13 32.92 -4.75 -8.35
CA CYS A 13 33.10 -3.36 -7.93
C CYS A 13 33.71 -3.30 -6.52
N LEU A 14 34.89 -2.70 -6.40
CA LEU A 14 35.52 -2.31 -5.13
C LEU A 14 35.26 -0.81 -4.88
N LEU A 15 34.75 -0.48 -3.70
CA LEU A 15 34.55 0.90 -3.23
C LEU A 15 35.83 1.41 -2.58
N ASP A 16 36.44 2.46 -3.12
CA ASP A 16 37.51 3.23 -2.46
C ASP A 16 37.11 4.72 -2.40
N CYS A 17 36.74 5.21 -1.21
CA CYS A 17 36.32 6.60 -1.00
C CYS A 17 37.46 7.42 -0.40
N LYS A 18 38.14 8.26 -1.20
CA LYS A 18 39.08 9.26 -0.68
C LYS A 18 38.36 10.56 -0.30
N ARG A 19 38.63 11.07 0.91
CA ARG A 19 38.05 12.33 1.44
C ARG A 19 38.88 13.53 0.97
N THR A 20 38.37 14.30 0.01
CA THR A 20 38.84 15.67 -0.25
C THR A 20 37.65 16.60 -0.49
N PHE A 21 37.67 17.79 0.12
CA PHE A 21 36.55 18.76 0.13
C PHE A 21 37.00 20.09 -0.47
N VAL A 22 36.17 20.70 -1.33
CA VAL A 22 36.36 22.08 -1.81
C VAL A 22 35.09 22.91 -1.53
N PRO A 23 35.17 24.09 -0.90
CA PRO A 23 33.99 24.91 -0.58
C PRO A 23 33.68 25.97 -1.66
N HIS A 24 32.39 26.19 -1.96
CA HIS A 24 31.90 27.38 -2.67
C HIS A 24 30.83 28.16 -1.87
N ARG A 25 30.73 29.47 -2.15
CA ARG A 25 30.23 30.58 -1.30
C ARG A 25 28.76 30.53 -0.86
N ILE A 26 28.54 31.20 0.29
CA ILE A 26 27.32 31.35 1.10
C ILE A 26 26.44 32.52 0.61
N SER A 27 25.10 32.36 0.70
CA SER A 27 24.11 33.45 0.71
C SER A 27 23.12 33.26 1.86
N ALA A 28 22.70 34.37 2.45
CA ALA A 28 22.14 34.49 3.79
C ALA A 28 20.60 34.38 3.83
N SER A 29 20.08 33.18 4.10
CA SER A 29 18.90 32.91 4.95
C SER A 29 18.58 31.41 4.94
N GLY A 30 19.06 30.66 5.95
CA GLY A 30 18.69 29.26 6.18
C GLY A 30 19.56 28.23 5.42
N ASN A 31 20.26 27.39 6.18
CA ASN A 31 21.33 26.50 5.71
C ASN A 31 20.85 25.30 4.89
N CYS A 32 20.98 25.36 3.57
CA CYS A 32 21.14 24.18 2.71
C CYS A 32 22.34 24.41 1.78
N VAL A 33 23.42 23.66 1.96
CA VAL A 33 24.56 23.64 1.03
C VAL A 33 24.55 22.30 0.29
N GLN A 34 24.56 22.34 -1.03
CA GLN A 34 24.75 21.17 -1.87
C GLN A 34 26.16 20.60 -1.60
N ARG A 35 26.25 19.48 -0.87
CA ARG A 35 27.49 18.71 -0.74
C ARG A 35 27.36 17.43 -1.55
N VAL A 36 28.06 17.38 -2.68
CA VAL A 36 28.23 16.15 -3.47
C VAL A 36 29.55 15.53 -3.01
N PRO A 37 29.58 14.28 -2.51
CA PRO A 37 30.82 13.52 -2.52
C PRO A 37 31.14 13.17 -3.97
N GLU A 38 32.29 13.59 -4.49
CA GLU A 38 32.84 12.99 -5.70
C GLU A 38 33.19 11.53 -5.39
N CYS A 39 32.27 10.63 -5.71
CA CYS A 39 32.58 9.22 -5.87
C CYS A 39 32.88 9.00 -7.36
N ASP A 40 34.15 8.95 -7.74
CA ASP A 40 34.53 8.57 -9.10
C ASP A 40 34.20 7.10 -9.32
N PHE A 41 33.13 6.85 -10.08
CA PHE A 41 32.86 5.55 -10.67
C PHE A 41 33.66 5.40 -11.96
N ALA A 42 34.84 4.79 -11.89
CA ALA A 42 35.56 4.40 -13.09
C ALA A 42 35.00 3.06 -13.62
N CYS A 43 33.94 3.12 -14.43
CA CYS A 43 33.55 1.98 -15.27
C CYS A 43 34.44 1.96 -16.51
N TYR A 44 35.49 1.13 -16.53
CA TYR A 44 36.25 0.87 -17.76
C TYR A 44 35.41 0.02 -18.72
N VAL A 45 34.80 0.67 -19.70
CA VAL A 45 34.28 0.00 -20.91
C VAL A 45 35.33 0.16 -22.00
N GLY A 46 35.92 -0.96 -22.43
CA GLY A 46 36.86 -0.98 -23.55
C GLY A 46 36.23 -0.37 -24.80
N ASN A 47 36.96 0.55 -25.43
CA ASN A 47 36.56 1.29 -26.63
C ASN A 47 35.93 0.39 -27.71
N LEU A 48 34.68 0.65 -28.09
CA LEU A 48 34.14 0.44 -29.44
C LEU A 48 32.80 1.22 -29.61
N TYR A 49 32.92 2.39 -30.23
CA TYR A 49 31.93 3.25 -30.91
C TYR A 49 30.56 3.63 -30.28
N PRO A 50 30.07 4.87 -30.50
CA PRO A 50 29.04 5.48 -29.67
C PRO A 50 27.69 5.56 -30.40
N GLN A 51 26.66 4.83 -29.95
CA GLN A 51 25.24 5.23 -30.10
C GLN A 51 24.22 4.30 -29.40
N SER A 52 24.59 3.66 -28.30
CA SER A 52 23.65 2.92 -27.45
C SER A 52 23.60 3.58 -26.08
N LEU A 53 22.44 4.17 -25.74
CA LEU A 53 22.09 4.43 -24.35
C LEU A 53 22.15 3.08 -23.63
N ALA A 54 23.23 2.84 -22.89
CA ALA A 54 23.30 1.75 -21.94
C ALA A 54 22.33 2.11 -20.79
N ILE A 55 21.13 1.54 -20.83
CA ILE A 55 20.24 1.51 -19.68
C ILE A 55 20.91 0.59 -18.66
N CYS A 56 21.67 1.18 -17.75
CA CYS A 56 22.08 0.50 -16.53
C CYS A 56 20.81 0.23 -15.70
N MET A 57 20.31 -1.01 -15.74
CA MET A 57 19.37 -1.51 -14.74
C MET A 57 20.12 -1.71 -13.42
N THR A 58 20.39 -0.61 -12.71
CA THR A 58 20.81 -0.68 -11.32
C THR A 58 19.58 -0.97 -10.46
N ARG A 59 19.66 -2.05 -9.68
CA ARG A 59 18.82 -2.30 -8.48
C ARG A 59 18.46 -0.96 -7.85
N HIS A 60 17.17 -0.63 -7.80
CA HIS A 60 16.68 0.63 -7.24
C HIS A 60 17.06 0.72 -5.76
N TYR A 61 18.22 1.30 -5.48
CA TYR A 61 18.49 1.87 -4.16
C TYR A 61 17.64 3.13 -4.04
N VAL A 62 16.82 3.15 -2.99
CA VAL A 62 16.03 4.30 -2.56
C VAL A 62 16.96 5.52 -2.45
N TYR A 63 16.80 6.51 -3.32
CA TYR A 63 17.53 7.78 -3.22
C TYR A 63 16.97 8.57 -2.03
N ASP A 64 17.85 9.02 -1.12
CA ASP A 64 17.46 9.89 0.00
C ASP A 64 18.13 11.27 -0.09
N TRP A 65 17.34 12.30 0.22
CA TRP A 65 17.78 13.69 0.44
C TRP A 65 18.47 13.84 1.82
N PHE A 66 19.60 14.53 1.86
CA PHE A 66 20.29 14.89 3.12
C PHE A 66 19.98 16.33 3.52
N CYS A 67 19.27 16.53 4.64
CA CYS A 67 19.25 17.81 5.36
C CYS A 67 20.13 17.69 6.61
N GLN A 68 21.19 18.50 6.72
CA GLN A 68 21.95 18.64 7.97
C GLN A 68 21.19 19.56 8.92
N ASN A 69 20.62 19.01 9.98
CA ASN A 69 20.49 19.74 11.24
C ASN A 69 21.16 18.90 12.34
N ASP A 70 22.24 19.46 12.88
CA ASP A 70 22.86 19.22 14.18
C ASP A 70 22.92 17.78 14.72
N GLY A 71 24.12 17.19 14.59
CA GLY A 71 24.69 16.30 15.61
C GLY A 71 24.05 14.94 15.87
N ALA A 72 22.94 14.59 15.23
CA ALA A 72 22.33 13.27 15.36
C ALA A 72 22.96 12.31 14.34
N TYR A 73 23.84 11.42 14.81
CA TYR A 73 24.22 10.21 14.09
C TYR A 73 22.97 9.55 13.50
N ALA A 74 22.99 9.23 12.20
CA ALA A 74 21.99 8.35 11.62
C ALA A 74 22.13 6.98 12.32
N THR A 75 21.34 6.78 13.37
CA THR A 75 21.42 5.64 14.28
C THR A 75 21.09 4.31 13.56
N PRO A 76 21.53 3.16 14.12
CA PRO A 76 21.51 1.82 13.48
C PRO A 76 20.15 1.30 13.00
N VAL A 77 19.04 1.90 13.41
CA VAL A 77 17.67 1.40 13.14
C VAL A 77 17.35 1.39 11.65
N LYS A 78 17.79 2.41 10.90
CA LYS A 78 17.55 2.48 9.44
C LYS A 78 18.36 1.41 8.70
N TYR A 79 19.63 1.25 9.06
CA TYR A 79 20.51 0.20 8.52
C TYR A 79 19.98 -1.21 8.84
N GLN A 80 19.49 -1.45 10.06
CA GLN A 80 18.91 -2.74 10.47
C GLN A 80 17.66 -3.12 9.66
N LYS A 81 16.82 -2.15 9.29
CA LYS A 81 15.64 -2.40 8.44
C LYS A 81 16.05 -2.80 7.02
N ILE A 82 17.02 -2.10 6.43
CA ILE A 82 17.54 -2.42 5.10
C ILE A 82 18.22 -3.80 5.11
N SER A 83 19.08 -4.08 6.09
CA SER A 83 19.73 -5.40 6.21
C SER A 83 18.72 -6.52 6.38
N ARG A 84 17.60 -6.25 7.06
CA ARG A 84 16.53 -7.22 7.22
C ARG A 84 15.76 -7.43 5.92
N ALA A 85 15.44 -6.39 5.15
CA ALA A 85 14.79 -6.55 3.85
C ALA A 85 15.65 -7.39 2.88
N LEU A 86 16.94 -7.05 2.75
CA LEU A 86 17.92 -7.79 1.94
C LEU A 86 17.98 -9.27 2.33
N LYS A 87 17.98 -9.58 3.64
CA LYS A 87 17.97 -10.96 4.12
C LYS A 87 16.74 -11.75 3.65
N TYR A 88 15.58 -11.11 3.47
CA TYR A 88 14.36 -11.82 3.07
C TYR A 88 14.36 -12.08 1.57
N GLU A 89 14.88 -11.15 0.77
CA GLU A 89 15.17 -11.41 -0.64
C GLU A 89 16.15 -12.58 -0.80
N GLU A 90 17.23 -12.62 -0.01
CA GLU A 90 18.16 -13.76 -0.02
C GLU A 90 17.51 -15.10 0.38
N ILE A 91 16.51 -15.07 1.28
CA ILE A 91 15.81 -16.28 1.72
C ILE A 91 14.84 -16.79 0.64
N PHE A 92 14.11 -15.88 -0.02
CA PHE A 92 12.97 -16.24 -0.87
C PHE A 92 13.25 -16.13 -2.37
N CYS A 93 14.39 -15.58 -2.76
CA CYS A 93 14.74 -15.36 -4.17
C CYS A 93 16.19 -15.81 -4.39
N SER A 94 16.34 -16.98 -5.01
CA SER A 94 17.63 -17.52 -5.42
C SER A 94 18.18 -16.73 -6.61
N ASP A 95 17.29 -16.35 -7.53
CA ASP A 95 17.52 -15.37 -8.59
C ASP A 95 16.20 -14.64 -8.96
N GLU A 96 16.23 -13.76 -9.97
CA GLU A 96 15.04 -12.99 -10.38
C GLU A 96 13.93 -13.87 -10.99
N LYS A 97 14.28 -14.99 -11.61
CA LYS A 97 13.35 -15.94 -12.23
C LYS A 97 12.78 -16.92 -11.20
N ASP A 98 13.55 -17.23 -10.17
CA ASP A 98 13.18 -18.11 -9.06
C ASP A 98 13.04 -17.31 -7.75
N CYS A 99 12.01 -16.46 -7.74
CA CYS A 99 11.64 -15.62 -6.62
C CYS A 99 10.21 -15.96 -6.17
N GLU A 100 10.06 -16.27 -4.87
CA GLU A 100 8.79 -16.62 -4.24
C GLU A 100 8.03 -15.38 -3.73
N LEU A 101 8.64 -14.20 -3.80
CA LEU A 101 7.97 -12.96 -3.43
C LEU A 101 7.03 -12.52 -4.54
N LEU A 102 5.78 -12.18 -4.21
CA LEU A 102 4.88 -11.58 -5.19
C LEU A 102 5.44 -10.26 -5.69
N LYS A 103 5.45 -10.08 -7.02
CA LYS A 103 5.90 -8.84 -7.65
C LYS A 103 5.05 -7.65 -7.18
N PRO A 104 5.62 -6.46 -6.94
CA PRO A 104 4.86 -5.29 -6.57
C PRO A 104 4.16 -4.69 -7.79
N PHE A 105 3.23 -3.76 -7.56
CA PHE A 105 2.71 -2.86 -8.59
C PHE A 105 2.04 -3.52 -9.80
N TYR A 106 1.49 -4.73 -9.64
CA TYR A 106 0.55 -5.25 -10.62
C TYR A 106 -0.71 -4.35 -10.57
N ASN A 107 -1.17 -3.82 -11.71
CA ASN A 107 -2.35 -2.97 -11.73
C ASN A 107 -3.62 -3.82 -11.59
N PHE A 108 -3.99 -4.14 -10.35
CA PHE A 108 -5.13 -5.01 -10.04
C PHE A 108 -6.43 -4.21 -10.07
N GLU A 109 -6.60 -3.25 -9.18
CA GLU A 109 -7.83 -2.46 -9.11
C GLU A 109 -7.52 -1.02 -8.72
N THR A 110 -8.14 -0.10 -9.44
CA THR A 110 -8.09 1.32 -9.12
C THR A 110 -9.49 1.87 -9.02
N ARG A 111 -9.85 2.29 -7.81
CA ARG A 111 -11.10 3.00 -7.52
C ARG A 111 -10.79 4.17 -6.60
N HIS A 112 -11.23 5.36 -6.99
CA HIS A 112 -11.12 6.56 -6.17
C HIS A 112 -12.49 7.12 -5.82
N MET A 113 -12.60 7.65 -4.60
CA MET A 113 -13.73 8.49 -4.19
C MET A 113 -13.31 9.94 -4.25
N LEU A 114 -14.19 10.81 -4.74
CA LEU A 114 -13.91 12.23 -4.95
C LEU A 114 -14.80 13.13 -4.07
N ALA A 115 -14.21 14.21 -3.56
CA ALA A 115 -14.91 15.37 -3.00
C ALA A 115 -14.39 16.65 -3.69
N PRO A 116 -14.87 16.97 -4.92
CA PRO A 116 -14.32 18.02 -5.77
C PRO A 116 -14.33 19.42 -5.13
N LYS A 117 -15.37 19.73 -4.35
CA LYS A 117 -15.54 20.98 -3.59
C LYS A 117 -14.31 21.31 -2.73
N TYR A 118 -13.70 20.29 -2.14
CA TYR A 118 -12.54 20.44 -1.26
C TYR A 118 -11.21 20.06 -1.95
N GLY A 119 -11.25 19.54 -3.18
CA GLY A 119 -10.08 19.00 -3.86
C GLY A 119 -9.48 17.78 -3.14
N ILE A 120 -10.33 16.96 -2.53
CA ILE A 120 -9.92 15.77 -1.76
C ILE A 120 -10.32 14.52 -2.53
N SER A 121 -9.40 13.57 -2.67
CA SER A 121 -9.75 12.23 -3.12
C SER A 121 -9.10 11.15 -2.26
N THR A 122 -9.65 9.95 -2.29
CA THR A 122 -8.99 8.77 -1.74
C THR A 122 -8.98 7.64 -2.74
N CYS A 123 -7.89 6.87 -2.80
CA CYS A 123 -7.96 5.54 -3.38
C CYS A 123 -8.57 4.57 -2.36
N VAL A 124 -9.39 3.63 -2.84
CA VAL A 124 -10.03 2.62 -2.01
C VAL A 124 -9.26 1.32 -2.11
N ILE A 125 -8.61 0.92 -1.03
CA ILE A 125 -8.01 -0.41 -0.88
C ILE A 125 -8.82 -1.20 0.13
N TYR A 126 -9.37 -2.34 -0.28
CA TYR A 126 -10.18 -3.17 0.60
C TYR A 126 -9.43 -3.49 1.90
N LYS A 127 -10.18 -3.45 3.00
CA LYS A 127 -9.71 -3.78 4.37
C LYS A 127 -8.76 -2.77 5.00
N ASN A 128 -8.51 -1.64 4.34
CA ASN A 128 -7.78 -0.51 4.90
C ASN A 128 -8.73 0.61 5.34
N PHE A 129 -9.67 0.31 6.24
CA PHE A 129 -10.71 1.29 6.63
C PHE A 129 -11.58 1.78 5.44
N SER A 130 -11.61 0.99 4.35
CA SER A 130 -12.19 1.38 3.06
C SER A 130 -13.66 1.76 3.13
N THR A 131 -14.51 0.97 3.81
CA THR A 131 -15.95 1.25 3.91
C THR A 131 -16.21 2.59 4.58
N VAL A 132 -15.61 2.80 5.76
CA VAL A 132 -15.78 4.04 6.52
C VAL A 132 -15.20 5.23 5.75
N PHE A 133 -14.04 5.07 5.13
CA PHE A 133 -13.43 6.19 4.40
C PHE A 133 -14.18 6.55 3.11
N THR A 134 -14.74 5.56 2.41
CA THR A 134 -15.69 5.78 1.30
C THR A 134 -16.87 6.63 1.78
N SER A 135 -17.46 6.28 2.93
CA SER A 135 -18.57 7.03 3.53
C SER A 135 -18.18 8.46 3.93
N ILE A 136 -16.98 8.65 4.51
CA ILE A 136 -16.45 9.98 4.81
C ILE A 136 -16.37 10.83 3.54
N ILE A 137 -15.76 10.31 2.46
CA ILE A 137 -15.62 11.09 1.21
C ILE A 137 -16.97 11.32 0.53
N CYS A 138 -17.90 10.35 0.60
CA CYS A 138 -19.28 10.53 0.13
C CYS A 138 -20.02 11.63 0.91
N TYR A 139 -19.82 11.71 2.22
CA TYR A 139 -20.33 12.81 3.04
C TYR A 139 -19.73 14.14 2.57
N LEU A 140 -18.42 14.20 2.34
CA LEU A 140 -17.77 15.43 1.86
C LEU A 140 -18.22 15.84 0.45
N PHE A 141 -18.63 14.88 -0.37
CA PHE A 141 -19.16 15.14 -1.71
C PHE A 141 -20.50 15.90 -1.65
N ASP A 142 -21.45 15.44 -0.85
CA ASP A 142 -22.72 16.13 -0.61
C ASP A 142 -23.23 15.88 0.81
N ALA A 143 -22.84 16.77 1.73
CA ALA A 143 -23.19 16.65 3.14
C ALA A 143 -24.70 16.79 3.40
N ILE A 144 -25.45 17.50 2.55
CA ILE A 144 -26.88 17.72 2.73
C ILE A 144 -27.64 16.45 2.36
N ALA A 145 -27.35 15.90 1.17
CA ALA A 145 -27.96 14.64 0.73
C ALA A 145 -27.53 13.48 1.63
N TYR A 146 -26.25 13.41 2.00
CA TYR A 146 -25.74 12.31 2.83
C TYR A 146 -26.44 12.25 4.18
N LYS A 147 -26.56 13.38 4.90
CA LYS A 147 -27.28 13.43 6.19
C LYS A 147 -28.74 13.01 6.09
N LYS A 148 -29.40 13.38 4.98
CA LYS A 148 -30.82 13.09 4.77
C LYS A 148 -31.07 11.60 4.52
N GLU A 149 -30.18 10.96 3.79
CA GLU A 149 -30.40 9.60 3.27
C GLU A 149 -29.63 8.53 4.06
N VAL A 150 -28.56 8.90 4.76
CA VAL A 150 -27.70 8.01 5.54
C VAL A 150 -27.72 8.43 7.02
N PRO A 151 -28.69 7.94 7.81
CA PRO A 151 -28.80 8.28 9.23
C PRO A 151 -27.71 7.63 10.10
N ASP A 152 -27.05 6.58 9.59
CA ASP A 152 -25.96 5.89 10.27
C ASP A 152 -24.86 5.53 9.26
N MET A 153 -23.77 6.31 9.26
CA MET A 153 -22.59 6.09 8.42
C MET A 153 -22.06 4.64 8.51
N MET A 154 -22.20 3.97 9.65
CA MET A 154 -21.67 2.61 9.83
C MET A 154 -22.49 1.54 9.09
N LYS A 155 -23.67 1.90 8.57
CA LYS A 155 -24.54 1.07 7.74
C LYS A 155 -24.43 1.41 6.25
N ASP A 156 -23.62 2.39 5.87
CA ASP A 156 -23.30 2.74 4.49
C ASP A 156 -22.23 1.75 3.98
N THR A 157 -22.69 0.56 3.60
CA THR A 157 -21.84 -0.56 3.17
C THR A 157 -21.68 -0.58 1.66
N TYR A 158 -20.80 -1.45 1.15
CA TYR A 158 -20.59 -1.58 -0.29
C TYR A 158 -21.91 -1.74 -1.09
N PHE A 159 -22.89 -2.50 -0.60
CA PHE A 159 -24.10 -2.82 -1.38
C PHE A 159 -25.18 -1.73 -1.38
N ASN A 160 -25.18 -0.86 -0.38
CA ASN A 160 -26.18 0.20 -0.21
C ASN A 160 -25.51 1.59 -0.18
N ARG A 161 -24.30 1.70 -0.75
CA ARG A 161 -23.51 2.92 -0.65
C ARG A 161 -24.14 4.06 -1.42
N ARG A 162 -24.35 5.18 -0.73
CA ARG A 162 -25.13 6.31 -1.29
C ARG A 162 -24.49 6.93 -2.53
N CYS A 163 -23.18 7.10 -2.55
CA CYS A 163 -22.49 7.78 -3.65
C CYS A 163 -22.00 6.84 -4.75
N GLN A 164 -22.49 5.59 -4.79
CA GLN A 164 -22.19 4.68 -5.89
C GLN A 164 -22.46 5.35 -7.24
N LEU A 165 -21.47 5.31 -8.14
CA LEU A 165 -21.52 5.93 -9.48
C LEU A 165 -21.69 7.47 -9.50
N HIS A 166 -21.69 8.14 -8.35
CA HIS A 166 -21.80 9.60 -8.26
C HIS A 166 -20.45 10.28 -8.06
N ASN A 167 -19.62 9.75 -7.16
CA ASN A 167 -18.28 10.28 -6.88
C ASN A 167 -17.19 9.20 -6.92
N GLU A 168 -17.50 8.06 -7.53
CA GLU A 168 -16.57 6.95 -7.75
C GLU A 168 -15.99 7.04 -9.15
N VAL A 169 -14.66 6.97 -9.27
CA VAL A 169 -13.96 6.90 -10.56
C VAL A 169 -12.99 5.74 -10.58
N HIS A 170 -12.78 5.18 -11.77
CA HIS A 170 -11.85 4.09 -12.01
C HIS A 170 -10.63 4.58 -12.77
N GLY A 171 -9.50 4.68 -12.08
CA GLY A 171 -8.26 5.21 -12.64
C GLY A 171 -7.99 6.65 -12.20
N PHE A 172 -6.71 6.93 -11.96
CA PHE A 172 -6.21 8.21 -11.52
C PHE A 172 -6.34 9.29 -12.60
N GLY A 173 -6.16 8.91 -13.86
CA GLY A 173 -6.27 9.81 -15.02
C GLY A 173 -7.66 10.46 -15.14
N ILE A 174 -8.72 9.74 -14.77
CA ILE A 174 -10.12 10.20 -14.84
C ILE A 174 -10.39 11.34 -13.86
N LYS A 175 -9.57 11.51 -12.80
CA LYS A 175 -9.69 12.65 -11.88
C LYS A 175 -9.51 14.00 -12.58
N LYS A 176 -8.82 14.04 -13.73
CA LYS A 176 -8.64 15.27 -14.52
C LYS A 176 -9.96 15.78 -15.12
N GLU A 177 -10.96 14.91 -15.26
CA GLU A 177 -12.30 15.27 -15.73
C GLU A 177 -13.11 15.97 -14.63
N PHE A 178 -12.75 15.77 -13.36
CA PHE A 178 -13.35 16.44 -12.22
C PHE A 178 -12.56 17.71 -11.91
N LYS A 179 -13.09 18.86 -12.33
CA LYS A 179 -12.53 20.16 -11.94
C LYS A 179 -12.73 20.37 -10.45
N SER A 180 -11.63 20.45 -9.69
CA SER A 180 -11.72 20.91 -8.30
C SER A 180 -12.01 22.41 -8.26
N GLU A 181 -12.91 22.82 -7.36
CA GLU A 181 -13.20 24.22 -7.07
C GLU A 181 -11.97 24.98 -6.51
N ARG A 182 -10.93 24.25 -6.06
CA ARG A 182 -9.66 24.81 -5.55
C ARG A 182 -8.55 24.92 -6.61
N GLY A 183 -8.94 24.84 -7.89
CA GLY A 183 -8.06 25.00 -9.05
C GLY A 183 -7.16 23.79 -9.28
N ASN A 184 -7.73 22.67 -9.76
CA ASN A 184 -7.06 21.40 -10.10
C ASN A 184 -6.07 20.81 -9.06
N ARG A 185 -5.95 21.39 -7.87
CA ARG A 185 -5.11 20.92 -6.78
C ARG A 185 -5.86 19.87 -6.00
N TRP A 186 -5.41 18.63 -6.13
CA TRP A 186 -5.96 17.48 -5.43
C TRP A 186 -5.02 17.04 -4.31
N ARG A 187 -5.58 16.76 -3.14
CA ARG A 187 -4.92 15.96 -2.10
C ARG A 187 -5.47 14.54 -2.20
N ASN A 188 -4.61 13.61 -2.62
CA ASN A 188 -4.98 12.20 -2.77
C ASN A 188 -4.54 11.44 -1.53
N TYR A 189 -5.45 10.75 -0.87
CA TYR A 189 -5.16 9.91 0.28
C TYR A 189 -5.18 8.43 -0.08
N VAL A 190 -4.35 7.66 0.60
CA VAL A 190 -4.45 6.20 0.66
C VAL A 190 -4.33 5.81 2.12
N ILE A 191 -5.34 5.13 2.63
CA ILE A 191 -5.24 4.50 3.94
C ILE A 191 -4.51 3.18 3.76
N LEU A 192 -3.48 2.97 4.56
CA LEU A 192 -2.67 1.76 4.61
C LEU A 192 -2.92 1.02 5.91
N ARG A 193 -2.87 -0.30 5.87
CA ARG A 193 -2.98 -1.15 7.04
C ARG A 193 -1.82 -2.12 7.10
N GLU A 194 -1.41 -2.44 8.32
CA GLU A 194 -0.38 -3.43 8.56
C GLU A 194 -0.79 -4.77 7.91
N PRO A 195 0.09 -5.43 7.12
CA PRO A 195 -0.33 -6.55 6.28
C PRO A 195 -0.89 -7.78 7.01
N GLU A 196 -0.34 -8.19 8.16
CA GLU A 196 -0.89 -9.27 8.99
C GLU A 196 -2.30 -8.91 9.47
N GLU A 197 -2.47 -7.68 9.99
CA GLU A 197 -3.74 -7.20 10.51
C GLU A 197 -4.83 -7.09 9.43
N ARG A 198 -4.43 -6.63 8.23
CA ARG A 198 -5.28 -6.56 7.04
C ARG A 198 -5.71 -7.96 6.60
N PHE A 199 -4.75 -8.89 6.49
CA PHE A 199 -5.01 -10.27 6.09
C PHE A 199 -6.02 -10.95 7.03
N VAL A 200 -5.80 -10.87 8.35
CA VAL A 200 -6.72 -11.46 9.33
C VAL A 200 -8.11 -10.82 9.24
N SER A 201 -8.19 -9.50 9.09
CA SER A 201 -9.47 -8.81 8.93
C SER A 201 -10.21 -9.20 7.64
N ALA A 202 -9.48 -9.51 6.58
CA ALA A 202 -10.03 -10.02 5.33
C ALA A 202 -10.53 -11.46 5.50
N PHE A 203 -9.73 -12.33 6.10
CA PHE A 203 -10.04 -13.76 6.30
C PHE A 203 -11.27 -13.95 7.19
N VAL A 204 -11.30 -13.27 8.33
CA VAL A 204 -12.42 -13.37 9.25
C VAL A 204 -13.72 -12.87 8.60
N ASP A 205 -13.70 -11.74 7.90
CA ASP A 205 -14.91 -11.23 7.23
C ASP A 205 -15.34 -12.07 6.03
N LYS A 206 -14.40 -12.40 5.12
CA LYS A 206 -14.73 -12.99 3.81
C LYS A 206 -14.78 -14.51 3.78
N CYS A 207 -14.11 -15.17 4.72
CA CYS A 207 -14.04 -16.64 4.76
C CYS A 207 -14.81 -17.23 5.94
N ILE A 208 -14.83 -16.54 7.10
CA ILE A 208 -15.47 -17.05 8.31
C ILE A 208 -16.91 -16.52 8.46
N PHE A 209 -17.12 -15.20 8.33
CA PHE A 209 -18.44 -14.59 8.55
C PHE A 209 -19.32 -14.54 7.32
N ALA A 210 -18.77 -14.30 6.13
CA ALA A 210 -19.55 -14.33 4.90
C ALA A 210 -20.31 -15.65 4.69
N LYS A 211 -19.79 -16.78 5.20
CA LYS A 211 -20.47 -18.08 5.19
C LYS A 211 -21.70 -18.14 6.11
N LYS A 212 -21.74 -17.30 7.14
CA LYS A 212 -22.80 -17.25 8.16
C LYS A 212 -23.87 -16.20 7.89
N GLN A 213 -23.70 -15.36 6.85
CA GLN A 213 -24.65 -14.32 6.46
C GLN A 213 -25.01 -14.42 4.96
N PRO A 214 -25.84 -15.39 4.55
CA PRO A 214 -26.28 -15.53 3.15
C PRO A 214 -27.02 -14.29 2.63
N GLU A 215 -27.78 -13.62 3.50
CA GLU A 215 -28.60 -12.45 3.16
C GLU A 215 -27.76 -11.20 2.81
N ALA A 216 -26.51 -11.11 3.29
CA ALA A 216 -25.61 -9.98 3.04
C ALA A 216 -24.76 -10.16 1.76
N HIS A 217 -24.82 -11.32 1.13
CA HIS A 217 -24.03 -11.67 -0.05
C HIS A 217 -24.96 -12.15 -1.17
N TYR A 218 -25.45 -11.19 -1.96
CA TYR A 218 -26.39 -11.38 -3.08
C TYR A 218 -25.92 -12.37 -4.17
N TYR A 219 -24.65 -12.76 -4.18
CA TYR A 219 -24.09 -13.68 -5.18
C TYR A 219 -23.70 -15.00 -4.52
N GLU A 220 -24.23 -16.11 -5.05
CA GLU A 220 -23.76 -17.45 -4.70
C GLU A 220 -22.28 -17.57 -5.11
N ARG A 221 -21.40 -17.57 -4.11
CA ARG A 221 -19.97 -17.73 -4.34
C ARG A 221 -19.70 -19.21 -4.58
N VAL A 222 -19.30 -19.57 -5.79
CA VAL A 222 -18.83 -20.93 -6.08
C VAL A 222 -17.50 -21.13 -5.35
N ASN A 223 -17.49 -22.04 -4.37
CA ASN A 223 -16.32 -22.41 -3.58
C ASN A 223 -15.61 -21.24 -2.85
N PRO A 224 -16.31 -20.54 -1.91
CA PRO A 224 -15.75 -19.38 -1.24
C PRO A 224 -14.53 -19.76 -0.39
N CYS A 225 -13.49 -18.95 -0.52
CA CYS A 225 -12.18 -19.15 0.10
C CYS A 225 -11.57 -20.50 -0.25
N TYR A 226 -11.71 -20.90 -1.52
CA TYR A 226 -11.14 -22.10 -2.12
C TYR A 226 -11.57 -23.42 -1.44
N GLY A 227 -12.66 -23.39 -0.67
CA GLY A 227 -13.13 -24.57 0.06
C GLY A 227 -12.34 -24.87 1.33
N CYS A 228 -11.45 -23.96 1.75
CA CYS A 228 -10.58 -24.14 2.92
C CYS A 228 -11.30 -24.02 4.27
N GLU A 229 -12.62 -23.81 4.28
CA GLU A 229 -13.40 -23.67 5.52
C GLU A 229 -12.84 -22.62 6.48
N THR A 230 -12.28 -23.07 7.60
CA THR A 230 -11.67 -22.25 8.66
C THR A 230 -10.14 -22.40 8.71
N ASN A 231 -9.56 -23.20 7.82
CA ASN A 231 -8.14 -23.50 7.74
C ASN A 231 -7.39 -22.35 7.03
N ILE A 232 -6.67 -21.55 7.82
CA ILE A 232 -5.91 -20.39 7.35
C ILE A 232 -4.71 -20.79 6.49
N THR A 233 -4.09 -21.95 6.76
CA THR A 233 -2.96 -22.50 6.00
C THR A 233 -3.38 -22.86 4.58
N CYS A 234 -4.45 -23.65 4.43
CA CYS A 234 -5.03 -23.96 3.13
C CYS A 234 -5.35 -22.68 2.34
N PHE A 235 -5.96 -21.71 3.01
CA PHE A 235 -6.38 -20.48 2.36
C PHE A 235 -5.20 -19.64 1.87
N ILE A 236 -4.19 -19.41 2.72
CA ILE A 236 -3.06 -18.56 2.35
C ILE A 236 -2.23 -19.16 1.22
N GLU A 237 -2.09 -20.50 1.19
CA GLU A 237 -1.46 -21.23 0.09
C GLU A 237 -2.19 -21.00 -1.23
N LYS A 238 -3.51 -21.25 -1.27
CA LYS A 238 -4.32 -21.10 -2.48
C LYS A 238 -4.41 -19.65 -2.95
N GLN A 239 -4.50 -18.70 -2.00
CA GLN A 239 -4.52 -17.28 -2.33
C GLN A 239 -3.18 -16.82 -2.92
N TYR A 240 -2.06 -17.28 -2.36
CA TYR A 240 -0.72 -17.01 -2.90
C TYR A 240 -0.54 -17.61 -4.30
N GLU A 241 -0.93 -18.86 -4.52
CA GLU A 241 -0.91 -19.50 -5.84
C GLU A 241 -1.73 -18.70 -6.87
N SER A 242 -2.95 -18.28 -6.50
CA SER A 242 -3.84 -17.48 -7.36
C SER A 242 -3.19 -16.15 -7.76
N LEU A 243 -2.70 -15.37 -6.78
CA LEU A 243 -2.10 -14.06 -7.05
C LEU A 243 -0.77 -14.19 -7.79
N ARG A 244 0.05 -15.21 -7.48
CA ARG A 244 1.30 -15.45 -8.21
C ARG A 244 1.04 -15.76 -9.68
N ALA A 245 0.02 -16.56 -9.98
CA ALA A 245 -0.38 -16.85 -11.35
C ALA A 245 -0.87 -15.59 -12.08
N ILE A 246 -1.59 -14.70 -11.40
CA ILE A 246 -2.00 -13.39 -11.93
C ILE A 246 -0.77 -12.51 -12.22
N ALA A 247 0.13 -12.36 -11.24
CA ALA A 247 1.33 -11.53 -11.37
C ALA A 247 2.27 -12.02 -12.48
N ASN A 248 2.32 -13.32 -12.73
CA ASN A 248 3.14 -13.93 -13.78
C ASN A 248 2.43 -13.99 -15.15
N GLY A 249 1.17 -13.54 -15.23
CA GLY A 249 0.40 -13.57 -16.48
C GLY A 249 -0.04 -14.96 -16.93
N THR A 250 0.11 -15.99 -16.08
CA THR A 250 -0.35 -17.36 -16.38
C THR A 250 -1.84 -17.55 -16.11
N LYS A 251 -2.47 -16.58 -15.43
CA LYS A 251 -3.91 -16.53 -15.15
C LYS A 251 -4.40 -15.10 -15.30
N GLN A 252 -5.52 -14.90 -15.98
CA GLN A 252 -6.20 -13.59 -15.98
C GLN A 252 -6.88 -13.36 -14.62
N SER A 253 -6.79 -12.14 -14.09
CA SER A 253 -7.54 -11.76 -12.90
C SER A 253 -9.04 -11.88 -13.17
N ALA A 254 -9.72 -12.72 -12.41
CA ALA A 254 -11.18 -12.82 -12.41
C ALA A 254 -11.82 -11.81 -11.43
N HIS A 255 -11.02 -10.94 -10.79
CA HIS A 255 -11.47 -9.99 -9.77
C HIS A 255 -12.38 -10.62 -8.71
N THR A 256 -11.99 -11.79 -8.21
CA THR A 256 -12.76 -12.48 -7.18
C THR A 256 -12.79 -11.66 -5.89
N VAL A 257 -13.77 -11.93 -5.02
CA VAL A 257 -13.84 -11.29 -3.69
C VAL A 257 -12.55 -11.56 -2.90
N GLU A 258 -12.01 -12.77 -3.00
CA GLU A 258 -10.72 -13.18 -2.46
C GLU A 258 -9.59 -12.29 -3.01
N ASP A 259 -9.37 -12.28 -4.32
CA ASP A 259 -8.27 -11.51 -4.91
C ASP A 259 -8.39 -10.02 -4.56
N ALA A 260 -9.58 -9.43 -4.59
CA ALA A 260 -9.79 -8.01 -4.25
C ALA A 260 -9.48 -7.68 -2.78
N HIS A 261 -9.77 -8.58 -1.84
CA HIS A 261 -9.56 -8.33 -0.41
C HIS A 261 -8.16 -8.72 0.08
N PHE A 262 -7.45 -9.57 -0.67
CA PHE A 262 -6.16 -10.12 -0.28
C PHE A 262 -5.00 -9.73 -1.18
N ALA A 263 -5.22 -9.15 -2.37
CA ALA A 263 -4.13 -8.62 -3.19
C ALA A 263 -3.31 -7.58 -2.41
N PRO A 264 -1.98 -7.50 -2.64
CA PRO A 264 -1.11 -6.51 -2.01
C PRO A 264 -1.64 -5.07 -2.17
N GLN A 265 -1.41 -4.23 -1.17
CA GLN A 265 -1.81 -2.82 -1.22
C GLN A 265 -1.08 -2.08 -2.34
N THR A 266 0.17 -2.47 -2.63
CA THR A 266 0.94 -1.99 -3.78
C THR A 266 0.32 -2.31 -5.15
N TRP A 267 -0.66 -3.23 -5.24
CA TRP A 267 -1.34 -3.59 -6.49
C TRP A 267 -2.53 -2.69 -6.84
N HIS A 268 -2.84 -1.72 -5.99
CA HIS A 268 -3.99 -0.86 -6.16
C HIS A 268 -3.56 0.52 -6.65
N CYS A 269 -4.54 1.33 -7.03
CA CYS A 269 -4.38 2.78 -7.13
C CYS A 269 -3.43 3.29 -8.22
N GLU A 270 -3.08 2.46 -9.22
CA GLU A 270 -2.03 2.75 -10.21
C GLU A 270 -0.75 3.25 -9.51
N MET A 271 -0.40 2.56 -8.42
CA MET A 271 0.59 3.05 -7.49
C MET A 271 2.01 3.01 -8.07
N LYS A 272 2.24 2.30 -9.17
CA LYS A 272 3.51 2.35 -9.91
C LYS A 272 3.75 3.75 -10.49
N GLU A 273 2.71 4.34 -11.06
CA GLU A 273 2.76 5.60 -11.77
C GLU A 273 2.58 6.80 -10.83
N PHE A 274 1.74 6.66 -9.80
CA PHE A 274 1.29 7.79 -8.97
C PHE A 274 1.74 7.70 -7.50
N PHE A 275 2.75 6.90 -7.17
CA PHE A 275 3.20 6.66 -5.79
C PHE A 275 3.39 7.97 -5.00
N THR A 276 4.10 8.94 -5.59
CA THR A 276 4.45 10.22 -4.97
C THR A 276 3.30 11.21 -4.90
N ASP A 277 2.20 10.95 -5.61
CA ASP A 277 1.03 11.83 -5.66
C ASP A 277 0.05 11.55 -4.50
N TYR A 278 0.32 10.51 -3.71
CA TYR A 278 -0.48 10.10 -2.56
C TYR A 278 0.09 10.57 -1.23
N THR A 279 -0.79 10.97 -0.32
CA THR A 279 -0.55 10.94 1.13
C THR A 279 -0.93 9.56 1.65
N PHE A 280 0.04 8.88 2.25
CA PHE A 280 -0.19 7.61 2.91
C PHE A 280 -0.49 7.82 4.40
N LEU A 281 -1.66 7.36 4.86
CA LEU A 281 -2.05 7.41 6.27
C LEU A 281 -2.13 5.98 6.82
N LYS A 282 -1.50 5.71 7.96
CA LYS A 282 -1.48 4.37 8.56
C LYS A 282 -2.66 4.20 9.50
N TYR A 283 -3.42 3.13 9.31
CA TYR A 283 -4.57 2.77 10.11
C TYR A 283 -4.30 1.56 11.01
N THR A 284 -4.73 1.68 12.26
CA THR A 284 -4.87 0.59 13.21
C THR A 284 -6.18 0.80 13.98
N PRO A 285 -7.04 -0.22 14.15
CA PRO A 285 -8.35 -0.09 14.80
C PRO A 285 -8.30 0.52 16.21
N SER A 286 -7.27 0.21 17.00
CA SER A 286 -7.07 0.77 18.34
C SER A 286 -6.68 2.25 18.34
N LYS A 287 -6.33 2.80 17.17
CA LYS A 287 -5.89 4.19 16.98
C LYS A 287 -6.79 4.95 16.00
N THR A 288 -8.04 4.52 15.85
CA THR A 288 -9.03 5.19 14.97
C THR A 288 -9.16 6.68 15.29
N SER A 289 -9.20 7.08 16.57
CA SER A 289 -9.26 8.51 16.94
C SER A 289 -8.07 9.29 16.41
N ALA A 290 -6.86 8.78 16.60
CA ALA A 290 -5.64 9.46 16.15
C ALA A 290 -5.61 9.62 14.63
N LEU A 291 -6.07 8.60 13.87
CA LEU A 291 -6.21 8.71 12.42
C LEU A 291 -7.21 9.82 12.04
N LEU A 292 -8.36 9.89 12.70
CA LEU A 292 -9.36 10.92 12.43
C LEU A 292 -8.86 12.31 12.81
N ASP A 293 -8.05 12.43 13.86
CA ASP A 293 -7.47 13.72 14.28
C ASP A 293 -6.51 14.26 13.22
N GLU A 294 -5.60 13.41 12.71
CA GLU A 294 -4.68 13.76 11.61
C GLU A 294 -5.46 14.11 10.33
N LEU A 295 -6.42 13.25 9.96
CA LEU A 295 -7.22 13.42 8.76
C LEU A 295 -8.08 14.69 8.79
N PHE A 296 -8.75 14.98 9.91
CA PHE A 296 -9.66 16.11 10.02
C PHE A 296 -8.93 17.45 10.16
N ALA A 297 -7.74 17.46 10.75
CA ALA A 297 -6.88 18.64 10.70
C ALA A 297 -6.55 19.03 9.25
N GLU A 298 -6.19 18.05 8.41
CA GLU A 298 -5.99 18.28 6.97
C GLU A 298 -7.28 18.71 6.28
N PHE A 299 -8.40 18.04 6.53
CA PHE A 299 -9.68 18.41 5.91
C PHE A 299 -10.10 19.84 6.22
N GLU A 300 -9.96 20.27 7.47
CA GLU A 300 -10.21 21.65 7.90
C GLU A 300 -9.29 22.63 7.16
N PHE A 301 -8.01 22.29 6.98
CA PHE A 301 -7.07 23.07 6.17
C PHE A 301 -7.50 23.18 4.69
N PHE A 302 -8.10 22.12 4.14
CA PHE A 302 -8.71 22.11 2.80
C PHE A 302 -10.13 22.70 2.75
N GLY A 303 -10.56 23.37 3.83
CA GLY A 303 -11.79 24.16 3.88
C GLY A 303 -13.04 23.35 4.19
N VAL A 304 -12.91 22.11 4.65
CA VAL A 304 -14.04 21.36 5.21
C VAL A 304 -14.47 22.04 6.52
N PRO A 305 -15.74 22.47 6.64
CA PRO A 305 -16.24 23.07 7.87
C PRO A 305 -16.13 22.14 9.08
N ARG A 306 -15.73 22.68 10.24
CA ARG A 306 -15.57 21.90 11.48
C ARG A 306 -16.86 21.19 11.92
N ASN A 307 -18.04 21.76 11.68
CA ASN A 307 -19.30 21.09 11.99
C ASN A 307 -19.53 19.82 11.15
N ILE A 308 -18.92 19.70 9.96
CA ILE A 308 -18.94 18.47 9.15
C ILE A 308 -17.97 17.44 9.74
N THR A 309 -16.73 17.82 10.05
CA THR A 309 -15.74 16.89 10.64
C THR A 309 -16.20 16.38 12.01
N ASP A 310 -16.80 17.25 12.84
CA ASP A 310 -17.37 16.87 14.14
C ASP A 310 -18.55 15.89 14.01
N ASP A 311 -19.42 16.10 13.02
CA ASP A 311 -20.55 15.19 12.78
C ASP A 311 -20.07 13.81 12.33
N ILE A 312 -19.13 13.77 11.38
CA ILE A 312 -18.48 12.53 10.93
C ILE A 312 -17.81 11.82 12.13
N ARG A 313 -17.06 12.56 12.96
CA ARG A 313 -16.39 12.00 14.15
C ARG A 313 -17.40 11.29 15.08
N LYS A 314 -18.53 11.94 15.35
CA LYS A 314 -19.61 11.39 16.21
C LYS A 314 -20.22 10.10 15.67
N GLN A 315 -20.27 9.94 14.34
CA GLN A 315 -20.81 8.73 13.71
C GLN A 315 -19.82 7.56 13.71
N ILE A 316 -18.51 7.81 13.87
CA ILE A 316 -17.47 6.77 13.81
C ILE A 316 -16.97 6.36 15.20
N ILE A 317 -16.66 7.32 16.06
CA ILE A 317 -16.03 7.04 17.36
C ILE A 317 -16.98 6.24 18.25
N GLY A 318 -16.47 5.15 18.83
CA GLY A 318 -17.22 4.26 19.71
C GLY A 318 -18.20 3.33 18.99
N ARG A 319 -18.26 3.34 17.65
CA ARG A 319 -19.12 2.46 16.86
C ARG A 319 -18.33 1.37 16.15
N LYS A 320 -18.87 0.16 16.12
CA LYS A 320 -18.34 -0.95 15.32
C LYS A 320 -18.98 -0.91 13.93
N THR A 321 -18.19 -1.16 12.89
CA THR A 321 -18.74 -1.37 11.54
C THR A 321 -19.61 -2.62 11.51
N PHE A 322 -20.54 -2.69 10.55
CA PHE A 322 -21.32 -3.90 10.24
C PHE A 322 -20.45 -5.16 10.12
N HIS A 323 -19.21 -5.03 9.63
CA HIS A 323 -18.26 -6.15 9.46
C HIS A 323 -17.62 -6.69 10.76
N VAL A 324 -17.92 -6.12 11.94
CA VAL A 324 -17.25 -6.44 13.23
C VAL A 324 -18.24 -6.99 14.27
N THR A 325 -19.47 -7.34 13.87
CA THR A 325 -20.57 -7.66 14.80
C THR A 325 -20.70 -9.14 15.19
N TYR A 326 -19.79 -10.03 14.81
CA TYR A 326 -19.84 -11.42 15.24
C TYR A 326 -18.47 -11.80 15.83
N ASP A 327 -18.41 -12.07 17.13
CA ASP A 327 -17.23 -12.57 17.87
C ASP A 327 -15.95 -11.69 17.85
N SER A 328 -15.70 -10.97 18.96
CA SER A 328 -14.54 -10.08 19.13
C SER A 328 -13.19 -10.79 19.16
N ASP A 329 -13.18 -12.12 19.38
CA ASP A 329 -11.96 -12.83 19.75
C ASP A 329 -11.34 -13.57 18.56
N LEU A 330 -12.12 -13.84 17.51
CA LEU A 330 -11.67 -14.54 16.30
C LEU A 330 -10.49 -13.88 15.60
N PRO A 331 -10.45 -12.54 15.38
CA PRO A 331 -9.27 -11.88 14.84
C PRO A 331 -8.03 -12.08 15.74
N GLY A 332 -8.22 -12.14 17.06
CA GLY A 332 -7.14 -12.43 18.01
C GLY A 332 -6.59 -13.83 17.84
N LYS A 333 -7.48 -14.83 17.73
CA LYS A 333 -7.12 -16.23 17.50
C LYS A 333 -6.26 -16.42 16.24
N TYR A 334 -6.71 -15.92 15.09
CA TYR A 334 -5.98 -16.09 13.83
C TYR A 334 -4.67 -15.31 13.78
N ARG A 335 -4.58 -14.13 14.41
CA ARG A 335 -3.29 -13.45 14.59
C ARG A 335 -2.33 -14.30 15.40
N GLN A 336 -2.79 -14.93 16.48
CA GLN A 336 -1.94 -15.78 17.30
C GLN A 336 -1.48 -17.03 16.54
N GLU A 337 -2.36 -17.64 15.74
CA GLU A 337 -2.04 -18.78 14.89
C GLU A 337 -0.94 -18.44 13.87
N ILE A 338 -1.06 -17.30 13.18
CA ILE A 338 0.00 -16.79 12.30
C ILE A 338 1.29 -16.57 13.08
N ARG A 339 1.25 -15.87 14.22
CA ARG A 339 2.45 -15.52 14.99
C ARG A 339 3.21 -16.72 15.52
N ASN A 340 2.48 -17.79 15.85
CA ASN A 340 3.01 -19.05 16.35
C ASN A 340 3.49 -20.01 15.25
N SER A 341 3.14 -19.75 13.99
CA SER A 341 3.52 -20.59 12.85
C SER A 341 4.54 -19.88 11.98
N ARG A 342 5.80 -20.35 12.00
CA ARG A 342 6.84 -19.84 11.10
C ARG A 342 6.38 -19.91 9.64
N TYR A 343 5.76 -21.02 9.25
CA TYR A 343 5.24 -21.22 7.89
C TYR A 343 4.23 -20.14 7.49
N LEU A 344 3.24 -19.83 8.33
CA LEU A 344 2.25 -18.79 8.03
C LEU A 344 2.90 -17.39 7.95
N ARG A 345 3.90 -17.11 8.79
CA ARG A 345 4.67 -15.86 8.69
C ARG A 345 5.44 -15.78 7.37
N GLU A 346 6.06 -16.87 6.92
CA GLU A 346 6.74 -16.93 5.62
C GLU A 346 5.76 -16.69 4.47
N MET A 347 4.59 -17.33 4.49
CA MET A 347 3.53 -17.13 3.49
C MET A 347 3.01 -15.68 3.46
N LEU A 348 2.84 -15.03 4.62
CA LEU A 348 2.50 -13.61 4.66
C LEU A 348 3.58 -12.72 4.05
N VAL A 349 4.85 -13.05 4.24
CA VAL A 349 5.94 -12.29 3.62
C VAL A 349 5.95 -12.52 2.11
N LYS A 350 5.81 -13.76 1.64
CA LYS A 350 5.70 -14.06 0.20
C LYS A 350 4.57 -13.24 -0.46
N LEU A 351 3.43 -13.10 0.21
CA LEU A 351 2.31 -12.29 -0.26
C LEU A 351 2.58 -10.78 -0.21
N TYR A 352 3.14 -10.26 0.89
CA TYR A 352 3.11 -8.82 1.19
C TYR A 352 4.48 -8.16 1.38
N TYR A 353 5.59 -8.80 1.01
CA TYR A 353 6.94 -8.27 1.20
C TYR A 353 7.08 -6.80 0.79
N PHE A 354 6.59 -6.45 -0.40
CA PHE A 354 6.68 -5.08 -0.89
C PHE A 354 5.74 -4.10 -0.20
N ASP A 355 4.62 -4.55 0.35
CA ASP A 355 3.81 -3.69 1.24
C ASP A 355 4.61 -3.36 2.51
N TYR A 356 5.33 -4.33 3.09
CA TYR A 356 6.21 -4.05 4.24
C TYR A 356 7.31 -3.06 3.88
N LEU A 357 7.93 -3.24 2.72
CA LEU A 357 9.05 -2.42 2.25
C LEU A 357 8.62 -0.97 1.92
N TYR A 358 7.71 -0.80 0.95
CA TYR A 358 7.31 0.50 0.42
C TYR A 358 6.55 1.35 1.43
N PHE A 359 5.77 0.72 2.31
CA PHE A 359 5.00 1.44 3.33
C PHE A 359 5.67 1.47 4.71
N HIS A 360 6.88 0.93 4.80
CA HIS A 360 7.69 0.92 6.02
C HIS A 360 6.95 0.29 7.21
N PHE A 361 6.28 -0.84 6.98
CA PHE A 361 5.77 -1.68 8.06
C PHE A 361 6.89 -2.61 8.57
N PRO A 362 6.86 -3.01 9.84
CA PRO A 362 7.85 -3.96 10.36
C PRO A 362 7.66 -5.33 9.70
N LEU A 363 8.73 -5.88 9.14
CA LEU A 363 8.71 -7.27 8.65
C LEU A 363 8.43 -8.25 9.81
N PRO A 364 7.64 -9.32 9.60
CA PRO A 364 7.44 -10.41 10.56
C PRO A 364 8.77 -11.07 10.93
N ASN A 365 8.96 -11.57 12.16
CA ASN A 365 10.18 -12.29 12.52
C ASN A 365 10.08 -13.75 12.06
N LEU A 366 11.04 -14.22 11.26
CA LEU A 366 11.11 -15.60 10.78
C LEU A 366 12.06 -16.50 11.58
N ARG A 367 12.67 -15.98 12.64
CA ARG A 367 13.46 -16.79 13.59
C ARG A 367 12.56 -17.68 14.44
#